data_AF-A0A972T9L0-F1
#
_entry.id   AF-A0A972T9L0-F1
#
_cell.length_a   1.000
_cell.length_b   1.000
_cell.length_c   1.000
_cell.angle_alpha   90.00
_cell.angle_beta   90.00
_cell.angle_gamma   90.00
#
_symmetry.space_group_name_H-M   'P 1'
#
loop_
_entity.id
_entity.type
_entity.pdbx_description
1 polymer ?
#
loop_
_entity_poly.entity_id
_entity_poly.type
_entity_poly.pdbx_seq_one_letter_code
_entity_poly.pdbx_strand_id
1 'polypeptide(L)'
;MDWIIFGLVVAWLGIVSWFDIRKSEIPHSAWVVIPLIGAAVYRIWQGNWTLVLLAAVVAAVSERYRISKAFGWEELSRIITWLPLLFMGVFLSIQSSPLSALAIIGFWVAWELNWWGGADAVSAITIILIYPESKFILAFLAVNVIITIALVIRSLIVEKTVRLHRIPGLPLILIGVISLQIMNLVIT
;
A
#
# COMPACT_ATOMS: atom_id res chain seq x y z
N MET A 1 -15.93 -4.22 -12.91
CA MET A 1 -14.66 -4.70 -12.36
C MET A 1 -14.40 -6.08 -12.94
N ASP A 2 -13.18 -6.37 -13.36
CA ASP A 2 -12.86 -7.72 -13.85
C ASP A 2 -12.88 -8.67 -12.64
N TRP A 3 -13.92 -9.49 -12.54
CA TRP A 3 -14.14 -10.42 -11.42
C TRP A 3 -12.97 -11.37 -11.21
N ILE A 4 -12.20 -11.64 -12.27
CA ILE A 4 -10.99 -12.45 -12.23
C ILE A 4 -9.91 -11.74 -11.41
N ILE A 5 -9.63 -10.47 -11.69
CA ILE A 5 -8.63 -9.68 -10.96
C ILE A 5 -9.04 -9.52 -9.50
N PHE A 6 -10.33 -9.28 -9.24
CA PHE A 6 -10.85 -9.20 -7.88
C PHE A 6 -10.63 -10.51 -7.10
N GLY A 7 -11.00 -11.65 -7.70
CA GLY A 7 -10.81 -12.97 -7.08
C GLY A 7 -9.34 -13.26 -6.77
N LEU A 8 -8.43 -12.95 -7.70
CA LEU A 8 -6.99 -13.09 -7.51
C LEU A 8 -6.47 -12.22 -6.36
N VAL A 9 -6.87 -10.94 -6.31
CA VAL A 9 -6.48 -10.01 -5.25
C VAL A 9 -6.98 -10.48 -3.88
N VAL A 10 -8.24 -10.90 -3.79
CA VAL A 10 -8.83 -11.39 -2.53
C VAL A 10 -8.15 -12.68 -2.07
N ALA A 11 -7.90 -13.62 -2.99
CA ALA A 11 -7.18 -14.85 -2.65
C ALA A 11 -5.77 -14.56 -2.15
N TRP A 12 -5.03 -13.70 -2.86
CA TRP A 12 -3.68 -13.29 -2.48
C TRP A 12 -3.68 -12.59 -1.11
N LEU A 13 -4.44 -11.50 -0.95
CA LEU A 13 -4.51 -10.75 0.30
C LEU A 13 -5.04 -11.62 1.44
N GLY A 14 -5.98 -12.54 1.19
CA GLY A 14 -6.48 -13.49 2.18
C GLY A 14 -5.38 -14.41 2.72
N ILE A 15 -4.55 -14.97 1.83
CA ILE A 15 -3.41 -15.80 2.22
C ILE A 15 -2.41 -14.98 3.04
N VAL A 16 -1.98 -13.82 2.56
CA VAL A 16 -0.97 -13.00 3.27
C VAL A 16 -1.52 -12.45 4.59
N SER A 17 -2.80 -12.02 4.63
CA SER A 17 -3.47 -11.59 5.87
C SER A 17 -3.54 -12.70 6.90
N TRP A 18 -3.80 -13.95 6.48
CA TRP A 18 -3.82 -15.09 7.39
C TRP A 18 -2.46 -15.31 8.06
N PHE A 19 -1.38 -15.21 7.29
CA PHE A 19 -0.02 -15.30 7.83
C PHE A 19 0.31 -14.14 8.77
N ASP A 20 -0.04 -12.92 8.38
CA ASP A 20 0.17 -11.71 9.18
C ASP A 20 -0.54 -11.79 10.54
N ILE A 21 -1.81 -12.24 10.56
CA ILE A 21 -2.57 -12.43 11.81
C ILE A 21 -1.97 -13.55 12.69
N ARG A 22 -1.56 -14.67 12.09
CA ARG A 22 -1.11 -15.87 12.84
C ARG A 22 0.32 -15.76 13.36
N LYS A 23 1.21 -15.14 12.58
CA LYS A 23 2.66 -15.15 12.83
C LYS A 23 3.27 -13.77 12.96
N SER A 24 2.50 -12.70 12.68
CA SER A 24 3.04 -11.32 12.58
C SER A 24 4.24 -11.21 11.65
N GLU A 25 4.32 -12.13 10.70
CA GLU A 25 5.40 -12.30 9.75
C GLU A 25 4.81 -12.71 8.41
N ILE A 26 5.49 -12.32 7.35
CA ILE A 26 5.12 -12.70 5.99
C ILE A 26 6.09 -13.79 5.54
N PRO A 27 5.58 -14.93 5.03
CA PRO A 27 6.37 -16.13 4.83
C PRO A 27 7.58 -15.92 3.90
N HIS A 28 7.45 -15.03 2.92
CA HIS A 28 8.57 -14.63 2.07
C HIS A 28 8.28 -13.28 1.39
N SER A 29 9.30 -12.44 1.18
CA SER A 29 9.15 -11.15 0.49
C SER A 29 8.60 -11.30 -0.95
N ALA A 30 8.82 -12.44 -1.59
CA ALA A 30 8.28 -12.76 -2.91
C ALA A 30 6.74 -12.70 -2.96
N TRP A 31 6.05 -12.98 -1.84
CA TRP A 31 4.59 -12.88 -1.76
C TRP A 31 4.06 -11.46 -1.92
N VAL A 32 4.93 -10.46 -1.88
CA VAL A 32 4.56 -9.05 -2.02
C VAL A 32 5.20 -8.45 -3.28
N VAL A 33 6.43 -8.86 -3.61
CA VAL A 33 7.15 -8.39 -4.79
C VAL A 33 6.53 -8.92 -6.10
N ILE A 34 6.14 -10.20 -6.16
CA ILE A 34 5.55 -10.77 -7.39
C ILE A 34 4.23 -10.08 -7.75
N PRO A 35 3.27 -9.90 -6.81
CA PRO A 35 2.06 -9.11 -7.06
C PRO A 35 2.35 -7.66 -7.48
N LEU A 36 3.35 -7.01 -6.88
CA LEU A 36 3.75 -5.65 -7.26
C LEU A 36 4.20 -5.60 -8.73
N ILE A 37 5.04 -6.53 -9.17
CA ILE A 37 5.50 -6.62 -10.56
C ILE A 37 4.30 -6.88 -11.50
N GLY A 38 3.42 -7.81 -11.14
CA GLY A 38 2.21 -8.09 -11.91
C GLY A 38 1.30 -6.86 -12.03
N ALA A 39 1.09 -6.14 -10.93
CA ALA A 39 0.32 -4.90 -10.90
C ALA A 39 0.98 -3.78 -11.71
N ALA A 40 2.31 -3.68 -11.69
CA ALA A 40 3.06 -2.73 -12.50
C ALA A 40 2.87 -2.98 -14.00
N VAL A 41 3.02 -4.24 -14.44
CA VAL A 41 2.80 -4.63 -15.85
C VAL A 41 1.35 -4.37 -16.25
N TYR A 42 0.40 -4.78 -15.41
CA TYR A 42 -1.02 -4.50 -15.64
C TYR A 42 -1.29 -2.99 -15.76
N ARG A 43 -0.68 -2.17 -14.90
CA ARG A 43 -0.91 -0.72 -14.90
C ARG A 43 -0.26 0.00 -16.09
N ILE A 44 0.90 -0.49 -16.55
CA ILE A 44 1.50 -0.05 -17.82
C ILE A 44 0.57 -0.38 -18.98
N TRP A 45 0.01 -1.59 -19.02
CA TRP A 45 -0.95 -2.00 -20.05
C TRP A 45 -2.18 -1.09 -20.09
N GLN A 46 -2.66 -0.65 -18.92
CA GLN A 46 -3.76 0.31 -18.77
C GLN A 46 -3.36 1.77 -19.12
N GLY A 47 -2.14 2.01 -19.61
CA GLY A 47 -1.67 3.29 -20.13
C GLY A 47 -1.17 4.30 -19.08
N ASN A 48 -1.18 3.97 -17.79
CA ASN A 48 -0.70 4.86 -16.73
C ASN A 48 0.64 4.38 -16.17
N TRP A 49 1.68 4.58 -16.98
CA TRP A 49 3.05 4.23 -16.62
C TRP A 49 3.67 5.18 -15.57
N THR A 50 3.12 6.40 -15.40
CA THR A 50 3.66 7.40 -14.46
C THR A 50 3.50 6.93 -13.01
N LEU A 51 2.35 6.35 -12.64
CA LEU A 51 2.16 5.74 -11.32
C LEU A 51 3.12 4.57 -11.06
N VAL A 52 3.43 3.79 -12.11
CA VAL A 52 4.38 2.68 -12.01
C VAL A 52 5.80 3.19 -11.80
N LEU A 53 6.18 4.26 -12.50
CA LEU A 53 7.46 4.93 -12.28
C LEU A 53 7.57 5.45 -10.85
N LEU A 54 6.53 6.10 -10.32
CA LEU A 54 6.51 6.57 -8.93
C LEU A 54 6.67 5.40 -7.94
N ALA A 55 5.93 4.30 -8.14
CA ALA A 55 6.05 3.12 -7.28
C ALA A 55 7.46 2.50 -7.35
N ALA A 56 8.08 2.46 -8.54
CA ALA A 56 9.44 1.97 -8.72
C ALA A 56 10.48 2.87 -8.05
N VAL A 57 10.34 4.20 -8.16
CA VAL A 57 11.19 5.16 -7.46
C VAL A 57 11.07 4.96 -5.96
N VAL A 58 9.85 4.93 -5.42
CA VAL A 58 9.59 4.68 -4.00
C VAL A 58 10.26 3.39 -3.52
N ALA A 59 10.11 2.29 -4.27
CA ALA A 59 10.75 1.02 -3.94
C ALA A 59 12.28 1.13 -3.93
N ALA A 60 12.87 1.83 -4.91
CA ALA A 60 14.31 2.07 -4.96
C ALA A 60 14.80 2.93 -3.78
N VAL A 61 14.07 3.98 -3.41
CA VAL A 61 14.41 4.85 -2.27
C VAL A 61 14.37 4.08 -0.96
N SER A 62 13.42 3.18 -0.77
CA SER A 62 13.36 2.37 0.45
C SER A 62 14.49 1.34 0.52
N GLU A 63 15.04 0.91 -0.62
CA GLU A 63 16.21 0.02 -0.69
C GLU A 63 17.55 0.78 -0.81
N ARG A 64 17.54 2.10 -0.61
CA ARG A 64 18.71 3.00 -0.79
C ARG A 64 20.00 2.51 -0.15
N TYR A 65 19.93 1.92 1.05
CA TYR A 65 21.10 1.38 1.75
C TYR A 65 21.67 0.15 1.04
N ARG A 66 20.80 -0.74 0.57
CA ARG A 66 21.20 -1.94 -0.16
C ARG A 66 21.77 -1.57 -1.53
N ILE A 67 21.17 -0.60 -2.20
CA ILE A 67 21.65 -0.05 -3.47
C ILE A 67 23.02 0.61 -3.28
N SER A 68 23.16 1.49 -2.29
CA SER A 68 24.44 2.15 -1.96
C SER A 68 25.56 1.14 -1.72
N LYS A 69 25.28 0.06 -0.97
CA LYS A 69 26.24 -1.02 -0.73
C LYS A 69 26.59 -1.80 -2.01
N ALA A 70 25.61 -2.08 -2.86
CA ALA A 70 25.81 -2.81 -4.11
C ALA A 70 26.64 -2.03 -5.13
N PHE A 71 26.44 -0.71 -5.20
CA PHE A 71 27.16 0.19 -6.12
C PHE A 71 28.43 0.81 -5.52
N GLY A 72 28.68 0.63 -4.21
CA GLY A 72 29.83 1.21 -3.51
C GLY A 72 29.79 2.73 -3.40
N TRP A 73 28.61 3.34 -3.54
CA TRP A 73 28.45 4.80 -3.56
C TRP A 73 27.64 5.29 -2.36
N GLU A 74 28.30 5.93 -1.41
CA GLU A 74 27.70 6.37 -0.15
C GLU A 74 26.58 7.40 -0.34
N GLU A 75 26.70 8.31 -1.30
CA GLU A 75 25.65 9.31 -1.59
C GLU A 75 24.29 8.67 -1.91
N LEU A 76 24.24 7.45 -2.48
CA LEU A 76 22.98 6.76 -2.75
C LEU A 76 22.23 6.35 -1.47
N SER A 77 22.91 6.26 -0.32
CA SER A 77 22.25 6.02 0.97
C SER A 77 21.48 7.23 1.49
N ARG A 78 21.83 8.44 1.01
CA ARG A 78 21.26 9.70 1.51
C ARG A 78 19.93 9.96 0.82
N ILE A 79 18.90 10.22 1.62
CA ILE A 79 17.56 10.53 1.11
C ILE A 79 17.53 11.76 0.19
N ILE A 80 18.41 12.74 0.43
CA ILE A 80 18.52 13.99 -0.35
C ILE A 80 18.82 13.69 -1.81
N THR A 81 19.64 12.67 -2.10
CA THR A 81 19.99 12.23 -3.47
C THR A 81 18.75 11.79 -4.25
N TRP A 82 17.76 11.24 -3.57
CA TRP A 82 16.54 10.72 -4.17
C TRP A 82 15.41 11.74 -4.23
N LEU A 83 15.50 12.83 -3.47
CA LEU A 83 14.43 13.83 -3.35
C LEU A 83 14.03 14.46 -4.70
N PRO A 84 14.97 14.81 -5.61
CA PRO A 84 14.59 15.30 -6.94
C PRO A 84 13.81 14.26 -7.76
N LEU A 85 14.19 12.98 -7.66
CA LEU A 85 13.55 11.89 -8.39
C LEU A 85 12.15 11.59 -7.83
N LEU A 86 12.01 11.58 -6.51
CA LEU A 86 10.71 11.48 -5.83
C LEU A 86 9.80 12.64 -6.23
N PHE A 87 10.30 13.88 -6.17
CA PHE A 87 9.52 15.06 -6.55
C PHE A 87 9.05 14.98 -8.00
N MET A 88 9.95 14.60 -8.92
CA MET A 88 9.62 14.42 -10.33
C MET A 88 8.58 13.31 -10.54
N GLY A 89 8.75 12.15 -9.90
CA GLY A 89 7.81 11.03 -9.99
C GLY A 89 6.41 11.40 -9.48
N VAL A 90 6.35 12.14 -8.36
CA VAL A 90 5.09 12.66 -7.79
C VAL A 90 4.47 13.68 -8.72
N PHE A 91 5.25 14.64 -9.21
CA PHE A 91 4.78 15.69 -10.11
C PHE A 91 4.12 15.11 -11.37
N LEU A 92 4.77 14.12 -12.00
CA LEU A 92 4.22 13.43 -13.18
C LEU A 92 2.96 12.61 -12.84
N SER A 93 2.97 11.92 -11.71
CA SER A 93 1.86 11.03 -11.34
C SER A 93 0.60 11.81 -10.95
N ILE A 94 0.76 12.94 -10.26
CA ILE A 94 -0.36 13.81 -9.83
C ILE A 94 -1.17 14.31 -11.03
N GLN A 95 -0.54 14.58 -12.18
CA GLN A 95 -1.26 15.02 -13.38
C GLN A 95 -2.27 13.97 -13.89
N SER A 96 -2.01 12.70 -13.64
CA SER A 96 -2.86 11.59 -14.11
C SER A 96 -3.83 11.07 -13.04
N SER A 97 -3.39 11.01 -11.78
CA SER A 97 -4.15 10.41 -10.68
C SER A 97 -3.68 11.00 -9.34
N PRO A 98 -4.15 12.21 -8.97
CA PRO A 98 -3.67 12.95 -7.80
C PRO A 98 -3.75 12.14 -6.50
N LEU A 99 -4.92 11.55 -6.23
CA LEU A 99 -5.14 10.80 -5.00
C LEU A 99 -4.27 9.56 -4.91
N SER A 100 -4.08 8.85 -6.02
CA SER A 100 -3.25 7.63 -6.07
C SER A 100 -1.77 7.93 -5.91
N ALA A 101 -1.28 9.02 -6.52
CA ALA A 101 0.07 9.49 -6.32
C ALA A 101 0.34 9.86 -4.84
N LEU A 102 -0.59 10.61 -4.24
CA LEU A 102 -0.52 10.96 -2.82
C LEU A 102 -0.61 9.73 -1.91
N ALA A 103 -1.46 8.76 -2.25
CA ALA A 103 -1.60 7.53 -1.49
C ALA A 103 -0.31 6.69 -1.52
N ILE A 104 0.35 6.55 -2.69
CA ILE A 104 1.64 5.86 -2.80
C ILE A 104 2.69 6.52 -1.88
N ILE A 105 2.80 7.85 -1.91
CA ILE A 105 3.71 8.58 -1.02
C ILE A 105 3.31 8.43 0.45
N GLY A 106 2.01 8.49 0.76
CA GLY A 106 1.52 8.33 2.13
C GLY A 106 1.88 6.97 2.72
N PHE A 107 1.67 5.89 1.97
CA PHE A 107 2.05 4.53 2.39
C PHE A 107 3.56 4.35 2.50
N TRP A 108 4.33 4.96 1.58
CA TRP A 108 5.78 4.97 1.67
C TRP A 108 6.28 5.70 2.93
N VAL A 109 5.76 6.89 3.22
CA VAL A 109 6.10 7.65 4.43
C VAL A 109 5.71 6.86 5.70
N ALA A 110 4.52 6.22 5.70
CA ALA A 110 4.11 5.38 6.82
C ALA A 110 5.06 4.20 7.06
N TRP A 111 5.64 3.64 5.99
CA TRP A 111 6.69 2.63 6.09
C TRP A 111 8.02 3.21 6.62
N GLU A 112 8.52 4.31 6.06
CA GLU A 112 9.78 4.93 6.52
C GLU A 112 9.72 5.39 7.99
N LEU A 113 8.53 5.80 8.47
CA LEU A 113 8.29 6.16 9.87
C LEU A 113 8.03 4.95 10.80
N ASN A 114 8.14 3.72 10.28
CA ASN A 114 7.85 2.47 11.00
C ASN A 114 6.42 2.36 11.55
N TRP A 115 5.48 3.14 11.01
CA TRP A 115 4.06 3.01 11.36
C TRP A 115 3.47 1.74 10.75
N TRP A 116 3.93 1.39 9.55
CA TRP A 116 3.52 0.21 8.80
C TRP A 116 4.70 -0.69 8.47
N GLY A 117 4.47 -2.00 8.37
CA GLY A 117 5.48 -2.92 7.86
C GLY A 117 5.73 -2.67 6.38
N GLY A 118 6.95 -2.94 5.91
CA GLY A 118 7.28 -2.73 4.49
C GLY A 118 6.37 -3.50 3.54
N ALA A 119 5.94 -4.68 3.96
CA ALA A 119 4.99 -5.46 3.18
C ALA A 119 3.56 -4.93 3.20
N ASP A 120 3.10 -4.31 4.29
CA ASP A 120 1.80 -3.63 4.31
C ASP A 120 1.81 -2.48 3.30
N ALA A 121 2.89 -1.68 3.31
CA ALA A 121 3.04 -0.54 2.40
C ALA A 121 3.17 -0.98 0.94
N VAL A 122 3.99 -1.99 0.64
CA VAL A 122 4.11 -2.49 -0.74
C VAL A 122 2.81 -3.14 -1.21
N SER A 123 2.09 -3.83 -0.33
CA SER A 123 0.77 -4.38 -0.67
C SER A 123 -0.25 -3.26 -0.95
N ALA A 124 -0.27 -2.20 -0.14
CA ALA A 124 -1.13 -1.05 -0.38
C ALA A 124 -0.79 -0.36 -1.72
N ILE A 125 0.49 -0.16 -2.02
CA ILE A 125 0.96 0.39 -3.30
C ILE A 125 0.54 -0.53 -4.47
N THR A 126 0.68 -1.84 -4.32
CA THR A 126 0.24 -2.84 -5.30
C THR A 126 -1.26 -2.68 -5.60
N ILE A 127 -2.08 -2.55 -4.56
CA ILE A 127 -3.53 -2.37 -4.72
C ILE A 127 -3.86 -1.02 -5.37
N ILE A 128 -3.12 0.06 -5.08
CA ILE A 128 -3.29 1.35 -5.77
C ILE A 128 -2.95 1.22 -7.27
N LEU A 129 -1.95 0.43 -7.64
CA LEU A 129 -1.62 0.20 -9.05
C LEU A 129 -2.73 -0.59 -9.77
N ILE A 130 -3.37 -1.54 -9.09
CA ILE A 130 -4.50 -2.31 -9.66
C ILE A 130 -5.77 -1.46 -9.72
N TYR A 131 -6.08 -0.75 -8.64
CA TYR A 131 -7.27 0.07 -8.45
C TYR A 131 -6.87 1.52 -8.14
N PRO A 132 -6.45 2.28 -9.17
CA PRO A 132 -6.02 3.68 -9.03
C PRO A 132 -7.18 4.65 -8.77
N GLU A 133 -8.41 4.14 -8.65
CA GLU A 133 -9.60 4.95 -8.54
C GLU A 133 -9.73 5.51 -7.12
N SER A 134 -10.25 6.74 -7.02
CA SER A 134 -10.52 7.40 -5.74
C SER A 134 -11.43 6.58 -4.84
N LYS A 135 -12.33 5.77 -5.41
CA LYS A 135 -13.23 4.86 -4.68
C LYS A 135 -12.47 3.89 -3.77
N PHE A 136 -11.35 3.31 -4.23
CA PHE A 136 -10.56 2.40 -3.39
C PHE A 136 -9.98 3.14 -2.19
N ILE A 137 -9.37 4.29 -2.43
CA ILE A 137 -8.73 5.11 -1.40
C ILE A 137 -9.77 5.52 -0.34
N LEU A 138 -10.96 5.95 -0.78
CA LEU A 138 -12.05 6.30 0.11
C LEU A 138 -12.55 5.10 0.92
N ALA A 139 -12.76 3.94 0.27
CA ALA A 139 -13.19 2.72 0.93
C ALA A 139 -12.16 2.28 1.99
N PHE A 140 -10.88 2.28 1.63
CA PHE A 140 -9.79 1.96 2.55
C PHE A 140 -9.71 2.93 3.73
N LEU A 141 -9.80 4.25 3.50
CA LEU A 141 -9.79 5.24 4.58
C LEU A 141 -11.02 5.09 5.50
N ALA A 142 -12.21 4.86 4.94
CA ALA A 142 -13.42 4.65 5.71
C ALA A 142 -13.28 3.42 6.62
N VAL A 143 -12.78 2.30 6.09
CA VAL A 143 -12.51 1.08 6.85
C VAL A 143 -11.50 1.34 7.97
N ASN A 144 -10.40 2.06 7.70
CA ASN A 144 -9.42 2.44 8.72
C ASN A 144 -10.06 3.21 9.87
N VAL A 145 -10.83 4.26 9.54
CA VAL A 145 -11.47 5.11 10.55
C VAL A 145 -12.46 4.31 11.39
N ILE A 146 -13.31 3.50 10.76
CA ILE A 146 -14.30 2.67 11.45
C ILE A 146 -13.62 1.69 12.42
N ILE A 147 -12.61 0.96 11.96
CA ILE A 147 -11.91 -0.03 12.80
C ILE A 147 -11.17 0.68 13.93
N THR A 148 -10.50 1.80 13.66
CA THR A 148 -9.79 2.57 14.69
C THR A 148 -10.75 3.06 15.77
N ILE A 149 -11.90 3.63 15.39
CA ILE A 149 -12.92 4.08 16.34
C ILE A 149 -13.47 2.89 17.14
N ALA A 150 -13.78 1.77 16.49
CA ALA A 150 -14.30 0.58 17.16
C ALA A 150 -13.32 0.04 18.22
N LEU A 151 -12.01 0.03 17.92
CA LEU A 151 -10.98 -0.38 18.87
C LEU A 151 -10.80 0.60 20.02
N VAL A 152 -10.88 1.91 19.76
CA VAL A 152 -10.86 2.93 20.81
C VAL A 152 -12.06 2.80 21.74
N ILE A 153 -13.27 2.61 21.19
CA ILE A 153 -14.50 2.38 21.97
C ILE A 153 -14.36 1.11 22.82
N ARG A 154 -13.88 0.01 22.23
CA ARG A 154 -13.63 -1.24 22.96
C ARG A 154 -12.63 -1.04 24.10
N SER A 155 -11.53 -0.32 23.85
CA SER A 155 -10.53 0.02 24.87
C SER A 155 -11.14 0.84 26.01
N LEU A 156 -12.01 1.80 25.69
CA LEU A 156 -12.71 2.60 26.69
C LEU A 156 -13.67 1.76 27.54
N ILE A 157 -14.40 0.83 26.94
CA ILE A 157 -15.38 -0.02 27.64
C ILE A 157 -14.67 -1.08 28.51
N VAL A 158 -13.67 -1.76 27.95
CA VAL A 158 -13.03 -2.93 28.58
C VAL A 158 -11.86 -2.52 29.46
N GLU A 159 -10.95 -1.68 28.95
CA GLU A 159 -9.70 -1.31 29.62
C GLU A 159 -9.82 0.01 30.40
N LYS A 160 -10.96 0.72 30.29
CA LYS A 160 -11.21 2.05 30.88
C LYS A 160 -10.12 3.08 30.58
N THR A 161 -9.39 2.88 29.49
CA THR A 161 -8.30 3.74 29.04
C THR A 161 -8.39 3.93 27.54
N VAL A 162 -7.95 5.09 27.04
CA VAL A 162 -7.81 5.33 25.61
C VAL A 162 -6.48 4.72 25.17
N ARG A 163 -6.53 3.57 24.49
CA ARG A 163 -5.36 2.97 23.84
C ARG A 163 -5.60 2.81 22.35
N LEU A 164 -4.69 3.39 21.56
CA LEU A 164 -4.63 3.13 20.13
C LEU A 164 -4.03 1.73 19.94
N HIS A 165 -4.84 0.80 19.45
CA HIS A 165 -4.39 -0.56 19.18
C HIS A 165 -3.65 -0.60 17.84
N ARG A 166 -2.56 -1.37 17.77
CA ARG A 166 -1.88 -1.64 16.50
C ARG A 166 -2.74 -2.59 15.66
N ILE A 167 -3.18 -2.12 14.50
CA ILE A 167 -4.01 -2.89 13.58
C ILE A 167 -3.10 -3.49 12.50
N PRO A 168 -3.16 -4.80 12.22
CA PRO A 168 -2.43 -5.38 11.11
C PRO A 168 -2.89 -4.77 9.78
N GLY A 169 -1.95 -4.30 8.95
CA GLY A 169 -2.24 -3.53 7.74
C GLY A 169 -2.89 -4.39 6.65
N LEU A 170 -2.36 -5.58 6.40
CA LEU A 170 -2.83 -6.49 5.35
C LEU A 170 -4.31 -6.90 5.47
N PRO A 171 -4.82 -7.36 6.63
CA PRO A 171 -6.26 -7.62 6.79
C PRO A 171 -7.11 -6.38 6.54
N LEU A 172 -6.59 -5.21 6.89
CA LEU A 172 -7.32 -3.97 6.71
C LEU A 172 -7.39 -3.56 5.22
N ILE A 173 -6.31 -3.76 4.47
CA ILE A 173 -6.30 -3.61 3.01
C ILE A 173 -7.31 -4.58 2.38
N LEU A 174 -7.35 -5.84 2.82
CA LEU A 174 -8.30 -6.84 2.33
C LEU A 174 -9.75 -6.39 2.54
N ILE A 175 -10.10 -5.91 3.74
CA ILE A 175 -11.43 -5.38 4.02
C ILE A 175 -11.72 -4.19 3.11
N GLY A 176 -10.75 -3.28 2.90
CA GLY A 176 -10.88 -2.16 1.97
C GLY A 176 -11.21 -2.59 0.53
N VAL A 177 -10.56 -3.64 0.03
CA VAL A 177 -10.84 -4.20 -1.31
C VAL A 177 -12.24 -4.82 -1.39
N ILE A 178 -12.67 -5.54 -0.35
CA ILE A 178 -14.03 -6.11 -0.28
C ILE A 178 -15.07 -4.99 -0.23
N SER A 179 -14.85 -3.96 0.59
CA SER A 179 -15.74 -2.79 0.69
C SER A 179 -15.85 -2.05 -0.65
N LEU A 180 -14.74 -1.89 -1.38
CA LEU A 180 -14.77 -1.32 -2.73
C LEU A 180 -15.69 -2.12 -3.65
N GLN A 181 -15.60 -3.45 -3.65
CA GLN A 181 -16.43 -4.28 -4.51
C GLN A 181 -17.91 -4.17 -4.14
N ILE A 182 -18.25 -4.13 -2.85
CA ILE A 182 -19.62 -3.89 -2.39
C ILE A 182 -20.12 -2.53 -2.88
N MET A 183 -19.33 -1.47 -2.73
CA MET A 183 -19.70 -0.14 -3.22
C MET A 183 -19.96 -0.13 -4.73
N ASN A 184 -19.12 -0.81 -5.51
CA ASN A 184 -19.30 -0.90 -6.95
C ASN A 184 -20.59 -1.65 -7.34
N LEU A 185 -20.99 -2.68 -6.58
CA LEU A 185 -22.24 -3.42 -6.81
C LEU A 185 -23.49 -2.66 -6.40
N VAL A 186 -23.39 -1.77 -5.41
CA VAL A 186 -24.54 -1.00 -4.90
C VAL A 186 -24.80 0.27 -5.71
N ILE A 187 -23.75 0.84 -6.31
CA ILE A 187 -23.81 2.11 -7.06
C ILE A 187 -24.00 1.87 -8.58
N THR A 188 -24.01 0.60 -9.03
CA THR A 188 -24.38 0.22 -10.41
C THR A 188 -25.86 -0.13 -10.51
#